data_AF-A0A1G9W133-F1
#
_entry.id   AF-A0A1G9W133-F1
#
_cell.length_a   1.000
_cell.length_b   1.000
_cell.length_c   1.000
_cell.angle_alpha   90.00
_cell.angle_beta   90.00
_cell.angle_gamma   90.00
#
_symmetry.space_group_name_H-M   'P 1'
#
loop_
_entity.id
_entity.type
_entity.pdbx_description
1 polymer ?
#
loop_
_entity_poly.entity_id
_entity_poly.type
_entity_poly.pdbx_seq_one_letter_code
_entity_poly.pdbx_strand_id
1 'polypeptide(L)' 'MRTFEITYRILPAGVGPDDYEPADLEQRTGRFEFPDAVPGEEGYGPSHPEMEAAIIRQAELPEGAEPVVGAVRLV' A
#
# COMPACT_ATOMS: atom_id res chain seq x y z
N MET A 1 -8.43 -16.79 -0.97
CA MET A 1 -7.95 -15.47 -0.51
C MET A 1 -6.54 -15.66 0.00
N ARG A 2 -5.67 -14.69 -0.26
CA ARG A 2 -4.28 -14.70 0.20
C ARG A 2 -4.04 -13.46 1.05
N THR A 3 -3.30 -13.64 2.14
CA THR A 3 -2.89 -12.54 3.00
C THR A 3 -1.53 -12.04 2.56
N PHE A 4 -1.42 -10.73 2.39
CA PHE A 4 -0.17 -10.06 2.08
C PHE A 4 0.17 -9.09 3.21
N GLU A 5 1.42 -9.14 3.63
CA GLU A 5 2.01 -8.12 4.47
C GLU A 5 2.57 -7.02 3.55
N ILE A 6 1.99 -5.83 3.66
CA ILE A 6 2.36 -4.67 2.84
C ILE A 6 2.96 -3.61 3.74
N THR A 7 4.18 -3.21 3.44
CA THR A 7 4.84 -2.05 4.04
C THR A 7 4.63 -0.84 3.15
N TYR A 8 4.02 0.19 3.71
CA TYR A 8 3.70 1.44 3.02
C TYR A 8 4.12 2.63 3.86
N ARG A 9 4.29 3.77 3.21
CA ARG A 9 4.53 5.07 3.86
C ARG A 9 3.31 5.95 3.70
N ILE A 10 3.10 6.87 4.63
CA ILE A 10 1.98 7.80 4.58
C ILE A 10 2.48 9.14 4.07
N LEU A 11 2.03 9.55 2.90
CA LEU A 11 2.23 10.88 2.35
C LEU A 11 1.11 11.80 2.86
N PRO A 12 1.41 12.86 3.64
CA PRO A 12 0.39 13.80 4.10
C PRO A 12 -0.25 14.57 2.95
N ALA A 13 -1.50 14.98 3.14
CA ALA A 13 -2.23 15.80 2.19
C ALA A 13 -1.45 17.09 1.86
N GLY A 14 -1.32 17.39 0.57
CA GLY A 14 -0.66 18.61 0.09
C GLY A 14 0.87 18.58 0.11
N VAL A 15 1.49 17.44 0.44
CA VAL A 15 2.94 17.23 0.31
C VAL A 15 3.22 16.64 -1.07
N GLY A 16 3.98 17.36 -1.90
CA GLY A 16 4.40 16.88 -3.21
C GLY A 16 5.59 15.91 -3.13
N PRO A 17 5.88 15.15 -4.20
CA PRO A 17 7.00 14.22 -4.26
C PRO A 17 8.39 14.86 -4.03
N ASP A 18 8.52 16.16 -4.28
CA ASP A 18 9.75 16.94 -4.03
C ASP A 18 9.82 17.52 -2.60
N ASP A 19 8.70 17.49 -1.86
CA ASP A 19 8.58 18.07 -0.51
C ASP A 19 8.88 17.05 0.61
N TYR A 20 9.20 15.80 0.29
CA TYR A 20 9.55 14.76 1.26
C TYR A 20 10.74 13.92 0.82
N GLU A 21 11.57 13.47 1.77
CA GLU A 21 12.41 12.28 1.55
C GLU A 21 11.67 11.03 2.04
N PRO A 22 11.81 9.86 1.38
CA PRO A 22 11.11 8.64 1.78
C PRO A 22 11.40 8.20 3.23
N ALA A 23 12.51 8.66 3.82
CA ALA A 23 12.86 8.40 5.20
C ALA A 23 12.07 9.24 6.21
N ASP A 24 11.50 10.38 5.79
CA ASP A 24 10.73 11.28 6.65
C ASP A 24 9.29 10.81 6.85
N LEU A 25 8.75 10.06 5.89
CA LEU A 25 7.38 9.60 5.93
C LEU A 25 7.17 8.51 6.97
N GLU A 26 6.04 8.56 7.67
CA GLU A 26 5.65 7.52 8.60
C GLU A 26 5.49 6.19 7.84
N GLN A 27 6.29 5.20 8.21
CA GLN A 27 6.21 3.85 7.66
C GLN A 27 5.31 2.97 8.53
N ARG A 28 4.36 2.28 7.89
CA ARG A 28 3.51 1.27 8.52
C ARG A 28 3.60 -0.05 7.76
N THR A 29 3.28 -1.12 8.46
CA THR A 29 3.11 -2.45 7.88
C THR A 29 1.73 -2.96 8.27
N GLY A 30 0.94 -3.34 7.27
CA GLY A 30 -0.40 -3.89 7.46
C GLY A 30 -0.53 -5.25 6.80
N ARG A 31 -1.49 -6.05 7.29
CA ARG A 31 -1.90 -7.31 6.66
C ARG A 31 -3.20 -7.09 5.92
N PHE A 32 -3.20 -7.42 4.64
CA PHE A 32 -4.30 -7.17 3.74
C PHE A 32 -4.66 -8.47 3.02
N GLU A 33 -5.94 -8.77 2.96
CA GLU A 33 -6.46 -9.95 2.28
C GLU A 33 -6.92 -9.57 0.88
N PHE A 34 -6.39 -10.28 -0.11
CA PHE A 34 -6.78 -10.11 -1.50
C PHE A 34 -7.38 -11.40 -2.06
N PRO A 35 -8.29 -11.31 -3.05
CA PRO A 35 -8.72 -12.49 -3.80
C PRO A 35 -7.49 -13.16 -4.42
N ASP A 36 -7.54 -14.48 -4.60
CA ASP A 36 -6.50 -15.19 -5.34
C ASP A 36 -6.45 -14.60 -6.75
N ALA A 37 -5.32 -13.98 -7.12
CA ALA A 37 -5.11 -13.49 -8.47
C ALA A 37 -5.34 -14.65 -9.45
N VAL A 38 -6.14 -14.39 -10.49
CA VAL A 38 -6.47 -15.37 -11.51
C VAL A 38 -5.18 -15.68 -12.28
N PRO A 39 -4.80 -16.96 -12.46
CA PRO A 39 -3.58 -17.30 -13.20
C PRO A 39 -3.73 -16.83 -14.66
N GLY A 40 -2.97 -15.81 -15.07
CA GLY A 40 -3.00 -15.30 -16.44
C GLY A 40 -2.32 -13.95 -16.66
N GLU A 41 -2.22 -13.10 -15.63
CA GLU A 41 -1.44 -11.87 -15.68
C GLU A 41 -0.10 -12.05 -14.96
N GLU A 42 0.99 -11.65 -15.60
CA GLU A 42 2.36 -11.82 -15.11
C GLU A 42 2.59 -11.01 -13.82
N GLY A 43 2.38 -11.65 -12.66
CA GLY A 43 2.65 -11.09 -11.35
C GLY A 43 1.83 -11.80 -10.28
N TYR A 44 2.46 -12.67 -9.49
CA TYR A 44 1.79 -13.40 -8.39
C TYR A 44 1.48 -12.43 -7.21
N GLY A 45 0.49 -11.56 -7.33
CA GLY A 45 0.07 -10.65 -6.26
C GLY A 45 -1.00 -9.62 -6.68
N PRO A 46 -1.56 -8.87 -5.71
CA PRO A 46 -2.46 -7.76 -6.01
C PRO A 46 -1.74 -6.67 -6.81
N SER A 47 -2.47 -5.98 -7.69
CA SER A 47 -1.92 -4.84 -8.42
C SER A 47 -1.66 -3.64 -7.49
N HIS A 48 -0.78 -2.73 -7.90
CA HIS A 48 -0.50 -1.49 -7.15
C HIS A 48 -1.78 -0.71 -6.76
N PRO A 49 -2.72 -0.42 -7.69
CA PRO A 49 -3.95 0.30 -7.34
C PRO A 49 -4.86 -0.49 -6.40
N GLU A 50 -4.87 -1.82 -6.47
CA GLU A 50 -5.61 -2.64 -5.50
C GLU A 50 -5.00 -2.54 -4.10
N MET A 51 -3.67 -2.55 -4.00
CA MET A 51 -2.97 -2.38 -2.72
C MET A 51 -3.23 -1.03 -2.11
N GLU A 52 -3.12 0.06 -2.88
CA GLU A 52 -3.43 1.42 -2.41
C GLU A 52 -4.88 1.51 -1.92
N ALA A 53 -5.83 1.01 -2.70
CA ALA A 53 -7.25 1.03 -2.32
C ALA A 53 -7.51 0.23 -1.03
N ALA A 54 -6.84 -0.91 -0.84
CA ALA A 54 -6.94 -1.70 0.39
C ALA A 54 -6.34 -0.96 1.59
N ILE A 55 -5.17 -0.31 1.42
CA ILE A 55 -4.53 0.49 2.46
C ILE A 55 -5.42 1.68 2.84
N ILE A 56 -5.90 2.47 1.89
CA ILE A 56 -6.79 3.62 2.16
C ILE A 56 -8.03 3.17 2.94
N ARG A 57 -8.63 2.03 2.59
CA ARG A 57 -9.83 1.51 3.25
C ARG A 57 -9.59 0.98 4.66
N GLN A 58 -8.44 0.36 4.93
CA GLN A 58 -8.19 -0.34 6.20
C GLN A 58 -7.25 0.38 7.15
N ALA A 59 -6.34 1.22 6.66
CA ALA A 59 -5.27 1.82 7.45
C ALA A 59 -5.67 3.11 8.20
N GLU A 60 -6.94 3.50 8.13
CA GLU A 60 -7.48 4.73 8.75
C GLU A 60 -6.57 5.93 8.48
N LEU A 61 -6.23 6.14 7.20
CA LEU A 61 -5.34 7.22 6.81
C LEU A 61 -5.97 8.58 7.12
N PRO A 62 -5.15 9.60 7.47
CA PRO A 62 -5.62 10.97 7.59
C PRO A 62 -6.34 11.42 6.32
N GLU A 63 -7.29 12.35 6.45
CA GLU A 63 -8.02 12.87 5.28
C GLU A 63 -7.05 13.50 4.27
N GLY A 64 -7.12 13.04 3.02
CA GLY A 64 -6.26 13.49 1.93
C GLY A 64 -4.83 12.93 1.94
N ALA A 65 -4.48 12.04 2.88
CA ALA A 65 -3.20 11.34 2.84
C ALA A 65 -3.21 10.16 1.85
N GLU A 66 -2.06 9.92 1.23
CA GLU A 66 -1.88 8.89 0.21
C GLU A 66 -0.87 7.83 0.68
N PRO A 67 -1.14 6.53 0.49
CA PRO A 67 -0.17 5.50 0.81
C PRO A 67 0.85 5.32 -0.33
N VAL A 68 2.13 5.42 0.00
CA VAL A 68 3.22 5.06 -0.92
C VAL A 68 3.61 3.61 -0.66
N VAL A 69 3.20 2.69 -1.55
CA VAL A 69 3.48 1.26 -1.42
C VAL A 69 4.99 1.01 -1.57
N GLY A 70 5.56 0.32 -0.59
CA GLY A 70 6.96 -0.10 -0.58
C GLY A 70 7.11 -1.60 -0.83
N ALA A 71 7.31 -2.35 0.24
CA ALA A 71 7.55 -3.80 0.17
C ALA A 71 6.26 -4.59 0.32
N VAL A 72 6.14 -5.69 -0.44
CA VAL A 72 4.97 -6.57 -0.45
C VAL A 72 5.44 -8.01 -0.26
N ARG A 73 4.83 -8.74 0.67
CA ARG A 73 5.17 -10.13 0.97
C ARG A 73 3.92 -10.97 1.19
N LEU A 74 3.86 -12.13 0.54
CA LEU A 74 2.84 -13.15 0.82
C LEU A 74 3.11 -13.81 2.18
N VAL A 75 2.09 -13.93 3.02
CA VAL A 75 2.18 -14.51 4.39
C VAL A 75 1.12 -15.57 4.65
#